data_AF-A0A1E2SMM7-F1
#
_entry.id   AF-A0A1E2SMM7-F1
#
_cell.length_a   1.000
_cell.length_b   1.000
_cell.length_c   1.000
_cell.angle_alpha   90.00
_cell.angle_beta   90.00
_cell.angle_gamma   90.00
#
_symmetry.space_group_name_H-M   'P 1'
#
loop_
_entity.id
_entity.type
_entity.pdbx_description
1 polymer ?
#
loop_
_entity_poly.entity_id
_entity_poly.type
_entity_poly.pdbx_seq_one_letter_code
_entity_poly.pdbx_strand_id
1 'polypeptide(L)'
;MSRTLTTGDDNARLSFGIPVPVESPNGMDFSGTVTTVILRVVDPGLELVKEVCVAGSEAACDVADDAVWSSRAVVDSGADAFWRLTATNTGNIALNGVRVAADVLTDGAAADNTCVGAAIAATLLPGSSAAIRCTTSSLIGDRPVNHAKLTSSFTDPDPR
;
A
#
# COMPACT_ATOMS: atom_id res chain seq x y z
N MET A 1 17.17 25.09 12.90
CA MET A 1 16.49 24.58 11.68
C MET A 1 16.25 23.10 11.90
N SER A 2 15.00 22.68 12.06
CA SER A 2 14.63 21.26 12.10
C SER A 2 14.32 20.80 10.67
N ARG A 3 14.84 19.64 10.27
CA ARG A 3 14.51 18.98 8.99
C ARG A 3 13.80 17.67 9.33
N THR A 4 12.60 17.49 8.80
CA THR A 4 11.86 16.23 8.90
C THR A 4 12.52 15.22 7.96
N LEU A 5 12.78 14.02 8.47
CA LEU A 5 13.32 12.91 7.68
C LEU A 5 12.20 12.22 6.90
N THR A 6 12.52 11.75 5.71
CA THR A 6 11.60 11.01 4.82
C THR A 6 12.15 9.61 4.55
N THR A 7 11.41 8.79 3.80
CA THR A 7 11.93 7.51 3.28
C THR A 7 13.24 7.63 2.51
N GLY A 8 13.44 8.73 1.79
CA GLY A 8 14.68 8.99 1.08
C GLY A 8 15.90 9.18 2.00
N ASP A 9 15.67 9.41 3.29
CA ASP A 9 16.71 9.52 4.31
C ASP A 9 16.94 8.19 5.06
N ASP A 10 16.34 7.07 4.64
CA ASP A 10 16.67 5.75 5.19
C ASP A 10 18.13 5.39 4.91
N ASN A 11 18.84 4.86 5.91
CA ASN A 11 20.30 4.69 5.92
C ASN A 11 21.11 5.98 5.81
N ALA A 12 20.49 7.16 5.99
CA ALA A 12 21.22 8.41 6.04
C ALA A 12 22.24 8.38 7.19
N ARG A 13 23.45 8.87 6.89
CA ARG A 13 24.52 9.03 7.86
C ARG A 13 24.50 10.43 8.43
N LEU A 14 24.27 10.52 9.72
CA LEU A 14 24.51 11.73 10.47
C LEU A 14 25.85 11.62 11.18
N SER A 15 26.73 12.60 10.95
CA SER A 15 28.03 12.66 11.62
C SER A 15 28.02 13.85 12.57
N PHE A 16 28.31 13.58 13.85
CA PHE A 16 28.43 14.59 14.88
C PHE A 16 29.85 14.58 15.46
N GLY A 17 30.38 15.76 15.76
CA GLY A 17 31.70 15.94 16.37
C GLY A 17 32.21 17.37 16.16
N ILE A 18 33.08 17.84 17.06
CA ILE A 18 33.86 19.07 16.86
C ILE A 18 35.26 18.60 16.44
N PRO A 19 35.68 18.77 15.18
CA PRO A 19 37.06 18.51 14.82
C PRO A 19 37.97 19.50 15.56
N VAL A 20 38.92 18.99 16.34
CA VAL A 20 39.90 19.84 17.05
C VAL A 20 41.12 19.96 16.14
N PRO A 21 41.53 21.17 15.73
CA PRO A 21 42.75 21.35 14.97
C PRO A 21 43.95 21.03 15.87
N VAL A 22 44.90 20.27 15.34
CA VAL A 22 46.16 19.89 15.99
C VAL A 22 47.29 20.17 15.02
N GLU A 23 48.35 20.83 15.48
CA GLU A 23 49.57 20.97 14.68
C GLU A 23 50.31 19.63 14.61
N SER A 24 50.52 19.14 13.39
CA SER A 24 51.38 17.99 13.09
C SER A 24 52.69 18.47 12.43
N PRO A 25 53.71 17.60 12.33
CA PRO A 25 54.95 17.89 11.60
C PRO A 25 54.74 18.28 10.13
N ASN A 26 53.56 17.98 9.57
CA ASN A 26 53.22 18.23 8.17
C ASN A 26 52.23 19.40 7.99
N GLY A 27 51.88 20.13 9.06
CA GLY A 27 50.89 21.22 9.05
C GLY A 27 49.69 20.98 9.97
N MET A 28 48.68 21.84 9.89
CA MET A 28 47.43 21.73 10.64
C MET A 28 46.66 20.47 10.23
N ASP A 29 46.46 19.57 11.18
CA ASP A 29 45.69 18.34 11.05
C ASP A 29 44.43 18.42 11.93
N PHE A 30 43.48 17.50 11.77
CA PHE A 30 42.26 17.48 12.59
C PHE A 30 42.15 16.17 13.36
N SER A 31 42.04 16.23 14.68
CA SER A 31 41.81 15.08 15.56
C SER A 31 40.48 15.24 16.30
N GLY A 32 39.67 14.18 16.31
CA GLY A 32 38.40 14.16 17.03
C GLY A 32 37.63 12.86 16.84
N THR A 33 36.77 12.54 17.80
CA THR A 33 35.85 11.40 17.70
C THR A 33 34.66 11.79 16.84
N VAL A 34 34.52 11.14 15.68
CA VAL A 34 33.30 11.25 14.86
C VAL A 34 32.33 10.20 15.33
N THR A 35 31.17 10.63 15.85
CA THR A 35 30.06 9.72 16.11
C THR A 35 29.19 9.69 14.86
N THR A 36 29.19 8.54 14.17
CA THR A 36 28.25 8.30 13.08
C THR A 36 27.00 7.61 13.63
N VAL A 37 25.84 8.20 13.36
CA VAL A 37 24.54 7.57 13.57
C VAL A 37 23.97 7.22 12.21
N ILE A 38 23.49 5.99 12.08
CA ILE A 38 22.70 5.56 10.92
C ILE A 38 21.23 5.66 11.31
N LEU A 39 20.47 6.36 10.49
CA LEU A 39 19.03 6.45 10.65
C LEU A 39 18.35 5.29 9.94
N ARG A 40 17.33 4.74 10.60
CA ARG A 40 16.39 3.77 10.03
C ARG A 40 15.03 4.44 10.01
N VAL A 41 14.46 4.63 8.83
CA VAL A 41 13.13 5.24 8.66
C VAL A 41 12.20 4.17 8.15
N VAL A 42 11.30 3.68 9.00
CA VAL A 42 10.27 2.73 8.61
C VAL A 42 9.07 3.50 8.06
N ASP A 43 8.70 3.23 6.81
CA ASP A 43 7.56 3.87 6.14
C ASP A 43 6.67 2.80 5.48
N PRO A 44 5.62 2.34 6.17
CA PRO A 44 4.63 1.43 5.61
C PRO A 44 3.72 2.19 4.63
N GLY A 45 3.63 1.70 3.39
CA GLY A 45 2.78 2.28 2.35
C GLY A 45 1.89 1.21 1.75
N LEU A 46 0.58 1.45 1.71
CA LEU A 46 -0.39 0.54 1.09
C LEU A 46 -1.31 1.33 0.17
N GLU A 47 -1.31 0.96 -1.10
CA GLU A 47 -2.20 1.51 -2.13
C GLU A 47 -3.23 0.46 -2.54
N LEU A 48 -4.43 0.92 -2.88
CA LEU A 48 -5.53 0.11 -3.39
C LEU A 48 -6.00 0.66 -4.73
N VAL A 49 -6.06 -0.21 -5.74
CA VAL A 49 -6.81 0.01 -6.97
C VAL A 49 -8.03 -0.91 -6.95
N LYS A 50 -9.20 -0.34 -7.24
CA LYS A 50 -10.46 -1.08 -7.35
C LYS A 50 -11.07 -0.89 -8.72
N GLU A 51 -11.44 -1.99 -9.34
CA GLU A 51 -11.98 -2.03 -10.69
C GLU A 51 -13.18 -2.98 -10.75
N VAL A 52 -14.05 -2.76 -11.73
CA VAL A 52 -15.19 -3.60 -12.05
C VAL A 52 -14.95 -4.34 -13.35
N CYS A 53 -15.37 -5.60 -13.39
CA CYS A 53 -15.24 -6.44 -14.57
C CYS A 53 -16.24 -6.02 -15.66
N VAL A 54 -15.78 -5.90 -16.90
CA VAL A 54 -16.62 -5.56 -18.06
C VAL A 54 -17.03 -6.77 -18.91
N ALA A 55 -16.50 -7.96 -18.60
CA ALA A 55 -16.75 -9.19 -19.38
C ALA A 55 -18.11 -9.86 -19.10
N GLY A 56 -18.90 -9.33 -18.15
CA GLY A 56 -20.31 -9.71 -17.93
C GLY A 56 -20.57 -11.09 -17.33
N SER A 57 -19.53 -11.87 -16.99
CA SER A 57 -19.67 -13.16 -16.32
C SER A 57 -18.49 -13.46 -15.41
N GLU A 58 -18.75 -14.18 -14.30
CA GLU A 58 -17.71 -14.49 -13.33
C GLU A 58 -16.53 -15.25 -13.94
N ALA A 59 -16.81 -16.19 -14.84
CA ALA A 59 -15.80 -17.04 -15.48
C ALA A 59 -14.83 -16.24 -16.37
N ALA A 60 -15.29 -15.12 -16.94
CA ALA A 60 -14.47 -14.26 -17.78
C ALA A 60 -13.72 -13.16 -16.99
N CYS A 61 -14.06 -12.96 -15.71
CA CYS A 61 -13.40 -11.99 -14.84
C CYS A 61 -12.13 -12.58 -14.21
N ASP A 62 -11.15 -12.94 -15.02
CA ASP A 62 -9.84 -13.38 -14.53
C ASP A 62 -9.07 -12.18 -13.94
N VAL A 63 -8.59 -12.31 -12.71
CA VAL A 63 -7.81 -11.26 -12.02
C VAL A 63 -6.52 -10.91 -12.75
N ALA A 64 -5.97 -11.86 -13.52
CA ALA A 64 -4.71 -11.70 -14.26
C ALA A 64 -4.87 -11.06 -15.64
N ASP A 65 -6.09 -10.96 -16.19
CA ASP A 65 -6.35 -10.35 -17.49
C ASP A 65 -6.74 -8.87 -17.32
N ASP A 66 -5.80 -7.95 -17.55
CA ASP A 66 -6.07 -6.52 -17.43
C ASP A 66 -7.11 -5.98 -18.42
N ALA A 67 -7.38 -6.68 -19.53
CA ALA A 67 -8.32 -6.20 -20.54
C ALA A 67 -9.78 -6.23 -20.08
N VAL A 68 -10.10 -7.01 -19.04
CA VAL A 68 -11.48 -7.16 -18.55
C VAL A 68 -11.82 -6.26 -17.37
N TRP A 69 -10.89 -5.41 -16.90
CA TRP A 69 -11.09 -4.54 -15.74
C TRP A 69 -11.14 -3.06 -16.13
N SER A 70 -12.06 -2.33 -15.49
CA SER A 70 -12.23 -0.91 -15.72
C SER A 70 -12.63 -0.20 -14.42
N SER A 71 -12.32 1.09 -14.31
CA SER A 71 -12.81 1.91 -13.20
C SER A 71 -14.35 2.05 -13.17
N ARG A 72 -15.03 1.76 -14.28
CA ARG A 72 -16.49 1.84 -14.44
C ARG A 72 -17.00 0.80 -15.43
N ALA A 73 -18.19 0.29 -15.19
CA ALA A 73 -18.91 -0.62 -16.07
C ALA A 73 -20.41 -0.31 -16.03
N VAL A 74 -21.12 -0.72 -17.09
CA VAL A 74 -22.58 -0.81 -17.08
C VAL A 74 -22.93 -2.23 -16.68
N VAL A 75 -23.77 -2.37 -15.66
CA VAL A 75 -24.26 -3.65 -15.15
C VAL A 75 -25.79 -3.57 -15.20
N ASP A 76 -26.43 -4.63 -15.71
CA ASP A 76 -27.88 -4.69 -15.72
C ASP A 76 -28.41 -4.65 -14.29
N SER A 77 -29.49 -3.90 -14.07
CA SER A 77 -30.09 -3.77 -12.74
C SER A 77 -30.51 -5.14 -12.20
N GLY A 78 -30.05 -5.47 -10.99
CA GLY A 78 -30.27 -6.77 -10.35
C GLY A 78 -29.29 -7.87 -10.76
N ALA A 79 -28.32 -7.58 -11.63
CA ALA A 79 -27.23 -8.51 -11.93
C ALA A 79 -26.07 -8.39 -10.91
N ASP A 80 -25.17 -9.36 -10.94
CA ASP A 80 -23.98 -9.37 -10.10
C ASP A 80 -22.87 -8.51 -10.70
N ALA A 81 -22.17 -7.76 -9.83
CA ALA A 81 -20.96 -7.03 -10.18
C ALA A 81 -19.73 -7.75 -9.60
N PHE A 82 -18.75 -8.02 -10.46
CA PHE A 82 -17.47 -8.62 -10.07
C PHE A 82 -16.40 -7.54 -9.98
N TRP A 83 -15.64 -7.54 -8.89
CA TRP A 83 -14.64 -6.53 -8.58
C TRP A 83 -13.24 -7.13 -8.52
N ARG A 84 -12.25 -6.40 -9.01
CA ARG A 84 -10.83 -6.65 -8.76
C ARG A 84 -10.32 -5.61 -7.77
N LEU A 85 -9.73 -6.08 -6.69
CA LEU A 85 -9.05 -5.25 -5.71
C LEU A 85 -7.57 -5.59 -5.73
N THR A 86 -6.75 -4.66 -6.19
CA THR A 86 -5.30 -4.80 -6.27
C THR A 86 -4.66 -3.98 -5.15
N ALA A 87 -3.95 -4.67 -4.26
CA ALA A 87 -3.16 -4.07 -3.20
C ALA A 87 -1.70 -3.96 -3.64
N THR A 88 -1.07 -2.80 -3.44
CA THR A 88 0.35 -2.59 -3.72
C THR A 88 1.05 -2.08 -2.46
N ASN A 89 2.15 -2.71 -2.07
CA ASN A 89 3.00 -2.19 -1.01
C ASN A 89 3.94 -1.13 -1.60
N THR A 90 3.63 0.14 -1.37
CA THR A 90 4.43 1.29 -1.84
C THR A 90 5.46 1.75 -0.81
N GLY A 91 5.47 1.14 0.38
CA GLY A 91 6.42 1.44 1.45
C GLY A 91 7.74 0.69 1.32
N ASN A 92 8.57 0.83 2.36
CA ASN A 92 9.89 0.19 2.43
C ASN A 92 9.95 -1.03 3.38
N ILE A 93 8.80 -1.46 3.92
CA ILE A 93 8.70 -2.58 4.85
C ILE A 93 7.59 -3.55 4.45
N ALA A 94 7.78 -4.84 4.73
CA ALA A 94 6.77 -5.86 4.46
C ALA A 94 5.48 -5.61 5.26
N LEU A 95 4.34 -5.73 4.58
CA LEU A 95 3.02 -5.63 5.18
C LEU A 95 2.45 -7.02 5.42
N ASN A 96 1.79 -7.23 6.55
CA ASN A 96 1.19 -8.50 6.93
C ASN A 96 -0.33 -8.38 7.07
N GLY A 97 -1.04 -9.47 6.82
CA GLY A 97 -2.49 -9.57 6.98
C GLY A 97 -3.28 -8.57 6.12
N VAL A 98 -2.83 -8.35 4.88
CA VAL A 98 -3.47 -7.42 3.94
C VAL A 98 -4.85 -7.95 3.58
N ARG A 99 -5.90 -7.21 3.94
CA ARG A 99 -7.29 -7.61 3.74
C ARG A 99 -8.21 -6.42 3.50
N VAL A 100 -9.40 -6.68 2.98
CA VAL A 100 -10.44 -5.67 2.80
C VAL A 100 -11.09 -5.38 4.16
N ALA A 101 -10.92 -4.15 4.65
CA ALA A 101 -11.49 -3.68 5.90
C ALA A 101 -12.93 -3.20 5.76
N ALA A 102 -13.25 -2.57 4.61
CA ALA A 102 -14.59 -2.10 4.30
C ALA A 102 -14.80 -2.10 2.77
N ASP A 103 -16.05 -2.28 2.38
CA ASP A 103 -16.53 -2.19 1.00
C ASP A 103 -17.96 -1.62 1.06
N VAL A 104 -18.12 -0.37 0.65
CA VAL A 104 -19.33 0.42 0.90
C VAL A 104 -19.90 0.91 -0.41
N LEU A 105 -21.15 0.53 -0.65
CA LEU A 105 -21.93 1.01 -1.78
C LEU A 105 -22.70 2.29 -1.39
N THR A 106 -22.63 3.32 -2.21
CA THR A 106 -23.47 4.53 -2.13
C THR A 106 -24.36 4.64 -3.36
N ASP A 107 -25.51 5.30 -3.21
CA ASP A 107 -26.48 5.55 -4.30
C ASP A 107 -26.97 4.26 -5.02
N GLY A 108 -26.97 3.15 -4.28
CA GLY A 108 -27.47 1.85 -4.71
C GLY A 108 -27.65 0.89 -3.55
N ALA A 109 -28.09 -0.32 -3.89
CA ALA A 109 -28.25 -1.42 -2.95
C ALA A 109 -27.81 -2.73 -3.59
N ALA A 110 -27.52 -3.72 -2.76
CA ALA A 110 -27.11 -5.05 -3.16
C ALA A 110 -27.67 -6.07 -2.15
N ALA A 111 -27.86 -7.30 -2.59
CA ALA A 111 -28.29 -8.38 -1.70
C ALA A 111 -27.12 -8.83 -0.79
N ASP A 112 -25.96 -9.09 -1.39
CA ASP A 112 -24.76 -9.53 -0.67
C ASP A 112 -23.48 -8.84 -1.15
N ASN A 113 -22.45 -8.91 -0.31
CA ASN A 113 -21.11 -8.42 -0.61
C ASN A 113 -20.05 -9.38 -0.05
N THR A 114 -19.24 -9.98 -0.93
CA THR A 114 -18.18 -10.93 -0.54
C THR A 114 -16.81 -10.29 -0.38
N CYS A 115 -16.68 -8.98 -0.62
CA CYS A 115 -15.41 -8.26 -0.55
C CYS A 115 -14.96 -8.04 0.90
N VAL A 116 -15.86 -7.69 1.82
CA VAL A 116 -15.49 -7.34 3.21
C VAL A 116 -14.88 -8.54 3.94
N GLY A 117 -13.69 -8.35 4.50
CA GLY A 117 -12.96 -9.38 5.22
C GLY A 117 -12.11 -10.30 4.33
N ALA A 118 -12.23 -10.20 2.99
CA ALA A 118 -11.43 -11.01 2.08
C ALA A 118 -9.94 -10.73 2.25
N ALA A 119 -9.15 -11.80 2.36
CA ALA A 119 -7.69 -11.72 2.44
C ALA A 119 -7.11 -11.53 1.03
N ILE A 120 -6.21 -10.54 0.89
CA ILE A 120 -5.50 -10.30 -0.37
C ILE A 120 -4.13 -10.98 -0.34
N ALA A 121 -3.39 -10.78 0.75
CA ALA A 121 -2.07 -11.38 0.92
C ALA A 121 -1.78 -11.57 2.41
N ALA A 122 -1.24 -12.74 2.77
CA ALA A 122 -0.71 -12.98 4.12
C ALA A 122 0.47 -12.05 4.41
N THR A 123 1.37 -11.90 3.44
CA THR A 123 2.49 -10.97 3.46
C THR A 123 2.65 -10.35 2.07
N LEU A 124 2.84 -9.03 2.02
CA LEU A 124 3.09 -8.26 0.80
C LEU A 124 4.44 -7.54 0.94
N LEU A 125 5.42 -7.98 0.17
CA LEU A 125 6.77 -7.41 0.19
C LEU A 125 6.80 -6.00 -0.44
N PRO A 126 7.77 -5.14 -0.07
CA PRO A 126 7.95 -3.84 -0.70
C PRO A 126 7.97 -3.92 -2.23
N GLY A 127 7.23 -3.03 -2.88
CA GLY A 127 7.11 -2.96 -4.34
C GLY A 127 6.30 -4.08 -4.99
N SER A 128 5.79 -5.04 -4.22
CA SER A 128 4.96 -6.13 -4.75
C SER A 128 3.47 -5.77 -4.71
N SER A 129 2.71 -6.39 -5.62
CA SER A 129 1.25 -6.28 -5.69
C SER A 129 0.59 -7.65 -5.62
N ALA A 130 -0.64 -7.68 -5.09
CA ALA A 130 -1.50 -8.85 -5.08
C ALA A 130 -2.94 -8.42 -5.34
N ALA A 131 -3.71 -9.24 -6.06
CA ALA A 131 -5.08 -8.93 -6.41
C ALA A 131 -6.03 -10.08 -6.06
N ILE A 132 -7.26 -9.73 -5.71
CA ILE A 132 -8.36 -10.67 -5.51
C ILE A 132 -9.56 -10.30 -6.35
N ARG A 133 -10.44 -11.27 -6.56
CA ARG A 133 -11.80 -11.05 -7.04
C ARG A 133 -12.80 -11.21 -5.92
N CYS A 134 -13.81 -10.34 -5.90
CA CYS A 134 -14.98 -10.46 -5.02
C CYS A 134 -16.23 -9.97 -5.75
N THR A 135 -17.41 -10.16 -5.15
CA THR A 135 -18.71 -10.00 -5.81
C THR A 135 -19.65 -9.16 -4.96
N THR A 136 -20.42 -8.31 -5.62
CA THR A 136 -21.62 -7.67 -5.07
C THR A 136 -22.82 -8.22 -5.83
N SER A 137 -23.73 -8.90 -5.15
CA SER A 137 -24.85 -9.59 -5.80
C SER A 137 -26.09 -8.71 -5.92
N SER A 138 -26.88 -8.93 -6.97
CA SER A 138 -28.16 -8.23 -7.20
C SER A 138 -28.03 -6.69 -7.10
N LEU A 139 -27.02 -6.13 -7.78
CA LEU A 139 -26.71 -4.71 -7.71
C LEU A 139 -27.80 -3.87 -8.37
N ILE A 140 -28.37 -2.92 -7.63
CA ILE A 140 -29.37 -1.97 -8.11
C ILE A 140 -28.96 -0.51 -7.82
N GLY A 141 -29.39 0.42 -8.66
CA GLY A 141 -29.10 1.85 -8.57
C GLY A 141 -28.89 2.45 -9.97
N ASP A 142 -29.01 3.76 -10.09
CA ASP A 142 -28.75 4.45 -11.38
C ASP A 142 -27.25 4.58 -11.63
N ARG A 143 -26.51 5.10 -10.63
CA ARG A 143 -25.05 5.30 -10.70
C ARG A 143 -24.41 5.01 -9.34
N PRO A 144 -24.53 3.77 -8.84
CA PRO A 144 -23.96 3.43 -7.55
C PRO A 144 -22.43 3.56 -7.57
N VAL A 145 -21.85 3.99 -6.46
CA VAL A 145 -20.39 4.07 -6.29
C VAL A 145 -19.98 3.10 -5.20
N ASN A 146 -18.98 2.25 -5.48
CA ASN A 146 -18.49 1.29 -4.51
C ASN A 146 -17.07 1.66 -4.04
N HIS A 147 -16.93 2.00 -2.77
CA HIS A 147 -15.68 2.38 -2.12
C HIS A 147 -15.14 1.26 -1.24
N ALA A 148 -13.93 0.79 -1.53
CA ALA A 148 -13.22 -0.17 -0.69
C ALA A 148 -12.12 0.49 0.14
N LYS A 149 -11.79 -0.13 1.27
CA LYS A 149 -10.66 0.23 2.13
C LYS A 149 -9.91 -1.04 2.52
N LEU A 150 -8.59 -1.00 2.42
CA LEU A 150 -7.72 -2.07 2.93
C LEU A 150 -7.23 -1.79 4.35
N THR A 151 -6.75 -2.85 4.99
CA THR A 151 -5.98 -2.79 6.24
C THR A 151 -4.83 -3.79 6.19
N SER A 152 -3.75 -3.48 6.90
CA SER A 152 -2.57 -4.31 7.07
C SER A 152 -1.87 -3.92 8.37
N SER A 153 -0.89 -4.72 8.79
CA SER A 153 0.05 -4.37 9.85
C SER A 153 1.49 -4.49 9.35
N PHE A 154 2.43 -3.91 10.08
CA PHE A 154 3.86 -4.10 9.89
C PHE A 154 4.52 -4.25 11.26
N THR A 155 5.75 -4.77 11.28
CA THR A 155 6.55 -4.88 12.50
C THR A 155 7.77 -4.01 12.32
N ASP A 156 7.95 -3.02 13.17
CA ASP A 156 9.19 -2.25 13.21
C ASP A 156 10.34 -3.15 13.70
N PRO A 157 11.39 -3.38 12.90
CA PRO A 157 12.53 -4.19 13.31
C PRO A 157 13.39 -3.56 14.40
N ASP A 158 13.24 -2.27 14.72
CA ASP A 158 13.94 -1.61 15.85
C ASP A 158 13.01 -0.61 16.57
N PRO A 159 12.15 -1.07 17.51
CA PRO A 159 11.08 -0.28 18.12
C PRO A 159 11.56 0.77 19.16
N ARG A 160 12.80 1.26 19.04
CA ARG A 160 13.46 2.10 20.07
C ARG A 160 13.03 3.55 20.06
#